data_AF-A0A3D2MXP3-F1
#
_entry.id   AF-A0A3D2MXP3-F1
#
_cell.length_a   1.000
_cell.length_b   1.000
_cell.length_c   1.000
_cell.angle_alpha   90.00
_cell.angle_beta   90.00
_cell.angle_gamma   90.00
#
_symmetry.space_group_name_H-M   'P 1'
#
loop_
_entity.id
_entity.type
_entity.pdbx_description
1 polymer ?
#
loop_
_entity_poly.entity_id
_entity_poly.type
_entity_poly.pdbx_seq_one_letter_code
_entity_poly.pdbx_strand_id
1 'polypeptide(L)'
;MLSSALVKTFDGLFQRPENTILRGGADEPFFAPGQPSTVFFREDFGRSALHEVAHWCVAGAIRRRLPDYGYWYAPDGRDEREQAAFFSVEVTPQAIEALFCESLGLAFTVSVDNLMISSDDPAIQIFNEAVTTKVSLLRTNGLPPRASRFNQALAALSLRV
;
A
#
# COMPACT_ATOMS: atom_id res chain seq x y z
N MET A 1 8.58 -1.47 17.90
CA MET A 1 8.02 -0.46 16.99
C MET A 1 7.16 -1.16 15.95
N LEU A 2 6.08 -0.53 15.49
CA LEU A 2 5.12 -1.12 14.54
C LEU A 2 5.80 -1.62 13.25
N SER A 3 6.69 -0.82 12.66
CA SER A 3 7.46 -1.15 11.45
C SER A 3 8.20 -2.49 11.55
N SER A 4 8.90 -2.74 12.66
CA SER A 4 9.61 -4.01 12.90
C SER A 4 8.66 -5.21 12.96
N ALA A 5 7.46 -5.04 13.53
CA ALA A 5 6.45 -6.09 13.56
C ALA A 5 5.87 -6.36 12.15
N LEU A 6 5.63 -5.31 11.36
CA LEU A 6 5.19 -5.43 9.97
C LEU A 6 6.20 -6.18 9.10
N VAL A 7 7.50 -5.85 9.22
CA VAL A 7 8.59 -6.56 8.52
C VAL A 7 8.60 -8.05 8.89
N LYS A 8 8.57 -8.39 10.18
CA LYS A 8 8.56 -9.79 10.63
C LYS A 8 7.34 -10.54 10.12
N THR A 9 6.17 -9.91 10.16
CA THR A 9 4.91 -10.50 9.67
C THR A 9 4.97 -10.74 8.17
N PHE A 10 5.43 -9.75 7.39
CA PHE A 10 5.55 -9.85 5.94
C PHE A 10 6.55 -10.94 5.54
N ASP A 11 7.78 -10.88 6.06
CA ASP A 11 8.84 -11.83 5.71
C ASP A 11 8.44 -13.26 6.11
N GLY A 12 7.80 -13.44 7.27
CA GLY A 12 7.27 -14.73 7.71
C GLY A 12 6.21 -15.32 6.77
N LEU A 13 5.43 -14.48 6.10
CA LEU A 13 4.41 -14.91 5.16
C LEU A 13 4.91 -15.10 3.73
N PHE A 14 5.87 -14.28 3.27
CA PHE A 14 6.15 -14.09 1.85
C PHE A 14 7.60 -14.31 1.42
N GLN A 15 8.57 -14.33 2.34
CA GLN A 15 9.97 -14.52 1.98
C GLN A 15 10.20 -15.85 1.23
N ARG A 16 9.60 -16.95 1.69
CA ARG A 16 9.73 -18.25 1.02
C ARG A 16 8.75 -18.44 -0.15
N PRO A 17 7.42 -18.24 0.01
CA PRO A 17 6.48 -18.59 -1.06
C PRO A 17 6.46 -17.57 -2.21
N GLU A 18 6.83 -16.31 -1.97
CA GLU A 18 6.82 -15.25 -2.99
C GLU A 18 8.23 -14.70 -3.27
N ASN A 19 9.27 -15.24 -2.63
CA ASN A 19 10.64 -14.77 -2.73
C ASN A 19 10.75 -13.24 -2.58
N THR A 20 10.00 -12.66 -1.64
CA THR A 20 9.91 -11.21 -1.43
C THR A 20 10.05 -10.87 0.04
N ILE A 21 10.81 -9.82 0.35
CA ILE A 21 11.05 -9.30 1.70
C ILE A 21 10.63 -7.82 1.81
N LEU A 22 10.35 -7.37 3.03
CA LEU A 22 10.01 -5.97 3.35
C LEU A 22 11.15 -5.31 4.14
N ARG A 23 11.57 -4.11 3.74
CA ARG A 23 12.66 -3.36 4.40
C ARG A 23 12.27 -1.90 4.62
N GLY A 24 12.50 -1.40 5.83
CA GLY A 24 12.42 0.02 6.14
C GLY A 24 13.79 0.70 5.99
N GLY A 25 13.83 1.98 6.32
CA GLY A 25 15.02 2.82 6.33
C GLY A 25 15.37 3.41 4.97
N ALA A 26 14.47 3.33 3.98
CA ALA A 26 14.69 3.95 2.68
C ALA A 26 14.29 5.44 2.70
N ASP A 27 14.98 6.26 1.93
CA ASP A 27 14.62 7.68 1.76
C ASP A 27 13.29 7.82 1.00
N GLU A 28 13.08 6.95 0.01
CA GLU A 28 11.86 6.86 -0.79
C GLU A 28 11.38 5.40 -0.89
N PRO A 29 10.06 5.17 -0.98
CA PRO A 29 9.54 3.83 -1.24
C PRO A 29 9.95 3.33 -2.62
N PHE A 30 10.22 2.03 -2.73
CA PHE A 30 10.64 1.43 -3.98
C PHE A 30 10.46 -0.09 -3.98
N PHE A 31 10.01 -0.64 -5.10
CA PHE A 31 10.10 -2.08 -5.34
C PHE A 31 11.30 -2.47 -6.20
N ALA A 32 12.20 -3.26 -5.63
CA ALA A 32 13.36 -3.82 -6.31
C ALA A 32 13.13 -5.31 -6.66
N PRO A 33 12.96 -5.68 -7.95
CA PRO A 33 12.93 -7.08 -8.34
C PRO A 33 14.31 -7.74 -8.12
N GLY A 34 14.33 -8.96 -7.59
CA GLY A 34 15.57 -9.64 -7.23
C GLY A 34 15.38 -11.06 -6.70
N GLN A 35 16.40 -11.55 -5.98
CA GLN A 35 16.41 -12.87 -5.33
C GLN A 35 16.94 -12.75 -3.88
N PRO A 36 16.09 -12.35 -2.90
CA PRO A 36 14.67 -12.04 -3.03
C PRO A 36 14.39 -10.66 -3.63
N SER A 37 13.17 -10.45 -4.13
CA SER A 37 12.67 -9.10 -4.42
C SER A 37 12.46 -8.35 -3.10
N THR A 38 12.63 -7.03 -3.12
CA THR A 38 12.53 -6.21 -1.91
C THR A 38 11.50 -5.11 -2.10
N VAL A 39 10.57 -5.01 -1.15
CA VAL A 39 9.67 -3.88 -0.98
C VAL A 39 10.31 -2.94 0.04
N PHE A 40 10.71 -1.75 -0.37
CA PHE A 40 11.26 -0.72 0.50
C PHE A 40 10.18 0.29 0.87
N PHE A 41 10.06 0.61 2.16
CA PHE A 41 9.19 1.69 2.64
C PHE A 41 10.00 2.80 3.30
N ARG A 42 9.42 4.00 3.33
CA ARG A 42 10.09 5.20 3.79
C ARG A 42 10.38 5.17 5.28
N GLU A 43 11.64 5.40 5.62
CA GLU A 43 12.13 5.46 6.99
C GLU A 43 11.60 4.27 7.81
N ASP A 44 11.12 4.50 9.04
CA ASP A 44 10.50 3.47 9.87
C ASP A 44 8.97 3.70 10.02
N PHE A 45 8.34 4.35 9.05
CA PHE A 45 6.93 4.72 9.12
C PHE A 45 6.02 3.53 8.85
N GLY A 46 5.23 3.14 9.85
CA GLY A 46 4.28 2.02 9.74
C GLY A 46 3.22 2.22 8.65
N ARG A 47 2.71 3.45 8.46
CA ARG A 47 1.76 3.76 7.37
C ARG A 47 2.40 3.56 5.99
N SER A 48 3.65 3.99 5.79
CA SER A 48 4.40 3.74 4.55
C SER A 48 4.57 2.24 4.31
N ALA A 49 4.94 1.46 5.33
CA ALA A 49 5.03 0.00 5.20
C ALA A 49 3.70 -0.66 4.76
N LEU A 50 2.57 -0.24 5.33
CA LEU A 50 1.25 -0.76 4.96
C LEU A 50 0.88 -0.40 3.52
N HIS A 51 1.18 0.82 3.10
CA HIS A 51 0.95 1.31 1.75
C HIS A 51 1.75 0.49 0.72
N GLU A 52 3.04 0.31 0.92
CA GLU A 52 3.90 -0.45 0.00
C GLU A 52 3.51 -1.93 -0.10
N VAL A 53 3.08 -2.55 1.01
CA VAL A 53 2.55 -3.91 0.96
C VAL A 53 1.24 -3.98 0.18
N ALA A 54 0.39 -2.95 0.26
CA ALA A 54 -0.83 -2.86 -0.53
C ALA A 54 -0.54 -2.76 -2.03
N HIS A 55 0.40 -1.89 -2.43
CA HIS A 55 0.90 -1.80 -3.81
C HIS A 55 1.44 -3.14 -4.32
N TRP A 56 2.32 -3.77 -3.53
CA TRP A 56 2.86 -5.08 -3.85
C TRP A 56 1.77 -6.13 -4.04
N CYS A 57 0.72 -6.10 -3.22
CA CYS A 57 -0.42 -7.02 -3.28
C CYS A 57 -1.27 -6.83 -4.54
N VAL A 58 -1.39 -5.60 -5.05
CA VAL A 58 -2.08 -5.27 -6.32
C VAL A 58 -1.23 -5.65 -7.53
N ALA A 59 0.07 -5.44 -7.47
CA ALA A 59 0.97 -5.68 -8.59
C ALA A 59 1.00 -7.16 -9.02
N GLY A 60 0.54 -7.47 -10.24
CA GLY A 60 0.56 -8.81 -10.82
C GLY A 60 1.96 -9.35 -11.12
N ALA A 61 2.06 -10.63 -11.47
CA ALA A 61 3.35 -11.33 -11.64
C ALA A 61 4.28 -10.68 -12.68
N ILE A 62 3.73 -10.10 -13.75
CA ILE A 62 4.51 -9.38 -14.77
C ILE A 62 5.09 -8.09 -14.19
N ARG A 63 4.27 -7.29 -13.51
CA ARG A 63 4.70 -6.02 -12.89
C ARG A 63 5.76 -6.24 -11.82
N ARG A 64 5.68 -7.33 -11.05
CA ARG A 64 6.71 -7.68 -10.05
C ARG A 64 8.07 -8.08 -10.63
N ARG A 65 8.25 -8.03 -11.96
CA ARG A 65 9.55 -8.15 -12.62
C ARG A 65 10.17 -6.81 -12.98
N LEU A 66 9.44 -5.72 -12.80
CA LEU A 66 9.87 -4.37 -13.12
C LEU A 66 10.20 -3.60 -11.84
N PRO A 67 11.26 -2.77 -11.86
CA PRO A 67 11.44 -1.73 -10.85
C PRO A 67 10.15 -0.94 -10.66
N ASP A 68 9.78 -0.76 -9.39
CA ASP A 68 8.57 -0.04 -8.97
C ASP A 68 7.28 -0.45 -9.70
N TYR A 69 7.16 -1.74 -10.00
CA TYR A 69 6.03 -2.33 -10.73
C TYR A 69 5.82 -1.80 -12.15
N GLY A 70 6.76 -1.00 -12.67
CA GLY A 70 6.64 -0.26 -13.91
C GLY A 70 5.70 0.94 -13.83
N TYR A 71 5.41 1.44 -12.62
CA TYR A 71 4.72 2.72 -12.47
C TYR A 71 5.63 3.88 -12.88
N TRP A 72 4.99 4.94 -13.36
CA TRP A 72 5.66 6.19 -13.69
C TRP A 72 5.73 7.06 -12.45
N TYR A 73 6.92 7.59 -12.14
CA TYR A 73 7.08 8.65 -11.16
C TYR A 73 6.87 10.01 -11.83
N ALA A 74 5.84 10.73 -11.41
CA ALA A 74 5.72 12.16 -11.69
C ALA A 74 6.32 12.91 -10.50
N PRO A 75 7.27 13.86 -10.70
CA PRO A 75 7.67 14.76 -9.63
C PRO A 75 6.46 15.56 -9.10
N ASP A 76 6.60 16.15 -7.92
CA ASP A 76 5.60 17.05 -7.36
C ASP A 76 5.17 18.13 -8.37
N GLY A 77 3.87 18.48 -8.33
CA GLY A 77 3.27 19.43 -9.27
C GLY A 77 2.49 18.79 -10.42
N ARG A 78 1.89 17.62 -10.20
CA ARG A 78 0.96 16.99 -11.15
C ARG A 78 -0.15 17.96 -11.52
N ASP A 79 -0.42 18.08 -12.82
CA ASP A 79 -1.61 18.77 -13.30
C ASP A 79 -2.89 17.98 -12.96
N GLU A 80 -4.07 18.57 -13.21
CA GLU A 80 -5.36 17.92 -12.91
C GLU A 80 -5.51 16.55 -13.58
N ARG A 81 -4.98 16.39 -14.80
CA ARG A 81 -5.08 15.15 -15.57
C ARG A 81 -4.15 14.08 -15.02
N GLU A 82 -2.93 14.45 -14.68
CA GLU A 82 -1.94 13.59 -14.02
C GLU A 82 -2.42 13.17 -12.64
N GLN A 83 -3.03 14.08 -11.88
CA GLN A 83 -3.61 13.79 -10.58
C GLN A 83 -4.80 12.82 -10.69
N ALA A 84 -5.68 13.01 -11.68
CA ALA A 84 -6.77 12.08 -11.94
C ALA A 84 -6.26 10.68 -12.34
N ALA A 85 -5.19 10.61 -13.13
CA ALA A 85 -4.55 9.35 -13.49
C ALA A 85 -3.95 8.66 -12.24
N PHE A 86 -3.27 9.42 -11.37
CA PHE A 86 -2.79 8.93 -10.08
C PHE A 86 -3.94 8.37 -9.22
N PHE A 87 -5.00 9.14 -8.99
CA PHE A 87 -6.14 8.68 -8.22
C PHE A 87 -6.72 7.37 -8.77
N SER A 88 -6.83 7.23 -10.09
CA SER A 88 -7.38 6.01 -10.70
C SER A 88 -6.57 4.74 -10.37
N VAL A 89 -5.24 4.85 -10.26
CA VAL A 89 -4.37 3.70 -9.93
C VAL A 89 -4.27 3.46 -8.43
N GLU A 90 -4.49 4.50 -7.62
CA GLU A 90 -4.40 4.47 -6.16
C GLU A 90 -5.65 3.94 -5.45
N VAL A 91 -6.83 3.93 -6.11
CA VAL A 91 -8.07 3.48 -5.46
C VAL A 91 -7.93 2.10 -4.81
N THR A 92 -7.29 1.15 -5.51
CA THR A 92 -7.20 -0.23 -5.01
C THR A 92 -6.10 -0.40 -3.94
N PRO A 93 -4.87 0.08 -4.14
CA PRO A 93 -3.86 0.08 -3.08
C PRO A 93 -4.36 0.74 -1.78
N GLN A 94 -4.92 1.95 -1.86
CA GLN A 94 -5.39 2.67 -0.68
C GLN A 94 -6.60 2.01 0.00
N ALA A 95 -7.47 1.33 -0.75
CA ALA A 95 -8.54 0.54 -0.15
C ALA A 95 -8.02 -0.70 0.60
N ILE A 96 -6.97 -1.36 0.10
CA ILE A 96 -6.32 -2.47 0.80
C ILE A 96 -5.58 -1.96 2.04
N GLU A 97 -4.89 -0.83 1.93
CA GLU A 97 -4.22 -0.16 3.03
C GLU A 97 -5.18 0.23 4.15
N ALA A 98 -6.38 0.73 3.81
CA ALA A 98 -7.43 1.04 4.77
C ALA A 98 -7.85 -0.21 5.58
N LEU A 99 -8.00 -1.36 4.93
CA LEU A 99 -8.32 -2.63 5.59
C LEU A 99 -7.17 -3.14 6.48
N PHE A 100 -5.92 -2.91 6.07
CA PHE A 100 -4.76 -3.19 6.92
C PHE A 100 -4.73 -2.30 8.17
N CYS A 101 -5.06 -1.01 8.02
CA CYS A 101 -5.15 -0.08 9.14
C CYS A 101 -6.24 -0.49 10.12
N GLU A 102 -7.42 -0.83 9.61
CA GLU A 102 -8.53 -1.33 10.41
C GLU A 102 -8.12 -2.56 11.23
N SER A 103 -7.39 -3.51 10.61
CA SER A 103 -6.90 -4.72 11.29
C SER A 103 -5.89 -4.43 12.42
N LEU A 104 -5.33 -3.22 12.46
CA LEU A 104 -4.40 -2.76 13.49
C LEU A 104 -5.02 -1.68 14.40
N GLY A 105 -6.30 -1.34 14.24
CA GLY A 105 -6.95 -0.26 14.97
C GLY A 105 -6.41 1.14 14.65
N LEU A 106 -5.80 1.32 13.47
CA LEU A 106 -5.24 2.60 13.02
C LEU A 106 -6.28 3.40 12.23
N ALA A 107 -6.29 4.72 12.41
CA ALA A 107 -7.03 5.62 11.55
C ALA A 107 -6.45 5.63 10.13
N PHE A 108 -7.32 5.72 9.13
CA PHE A 108 -6.95 5.80 7.73
C PHE A 108 -7.49 7.10 7.11
N THR A 109 -6.64 7.77 6.34
CA THR A 109 -6.99 8.89 5.47
C THR A 109 -6.30 8.66 4.13
N VAL A 110 -6.98 9.00 3.04
CA VAL A 110 -6.39 8.88 1.70
C VAL A 110 -5.12 9.75 1.57
N SER A 111 -4.13 9.24 0.86
CA SER A 111 -2.93 10.00 0.49
C SER A 111 -3.11 10.54 -0.92
N VAL A 112 -2.95 11.85 -1.09
CA VAL A 112 -3.11 12.52 -2.39
C VAL A 112 -1.79 12.73 -3.14
N ASP A 113 -0.67 12.61 -2.42
CA ASP A 113 0.70 12.68 -2.95
C ASP A 113 0.91 13.84 -3.94
N ASN A 114 0.48 15.03 -3.52
CA ASN A 114 0.64 16.28 -4.27
C ASN A 114 0.56 17.45 -3.29
N LEU A 115 1.65 18.21 -3.16
CA LEU A 115 1.69 19.37 -2.24
C LEU A 115 0.91 20.59 -2.76
N MET A 116 0.53 20.60 -4.04
CA MET A 116 -0.17 21.74 -4.67
C MET A 116 -1.69 21.65 -4.59
N ILE A 117 -2.25 20.48 -4.26
CA ILE A 117 -3.69 20.31 -4.13
C ILE A 117 -4.17 20.79 -2.76
N SER A 118 -5.20 21.64 -2.74
CA SER A 118 -5.84 22.08 -1.50
C SER A 118 -6.56 20.91 -0.83
N SER A 119 -6.56 20.85 0.50
CA SER A 119 -7.33 19.84 1.24
C SER A 119 -8.83 19.85 0.93
N ASP A 120 -9.34 21.00 0.47
CA ASP A 120 -10.77 21.22 0.20
C ASP A 120 -11.11 20.98 -1.29
N ASP A 121 -10.17 20.47 -2.08
CA ASP A 121 -10.39 20.18 -3.50
C ASP A 121 -11.45 19.07 -3.66
N PRO A 122 -12.53 19.28 -4.43
CA PRO A 122 -13.57 18.29 -4.67
C PRO A 122 -13.05 16.95 -5.21
N ALA A 123 -11.91 16.93 -5.91
CA ALA A 123 -11.30 15.72 -6.43
C ALA A 123 -10.82 14.78 -5.30
N ILE A 124 -10.41 15.33 -4.14
CA ILE A 124 -10.03 14.54 -2.96
C ILE A 124 -11.25 13.83 -2.38
N GLN A 125 -12.39 14.52 -2.30
CA GLN A 125 -13.64 13.93 -1.81
C GLN A 125 -14.11 12.79 -2.72
N ILE A 126 -14.07 13.00 -4.04
CA ILE A 126 -14.41 11.97 -5.04
C ILE A 126 -13.46 10.76 -4.90
N PHE A 127 -12.15 11.02 -4.73
CA PHE A 127 -11.17 9.95 -4.52
C PHE A 127 -11.43 9.16 -3.24
N ASN A 128 -11.73 9.85 -2.13
CA ASN A 128 -12.08 9.22 -0.86
C ASN A 128 -13.35 8.36 -0.94
N GLU A 129 -14.37 8.82 -1.67
CA GLU A 129 -15.59 8.05 -1.94
C GLU A 129 -15.31 6.79 -2.79
N ALA A 130 -14.44 6.91 -3.79
CA ALA A 130 -14.02 5.79 -4.61
C ALA A 130 -13.26 4.74 -3.77
N VAL A 131 -12.34 5.17 -2.89
CA VAL A 131 -11.62 4.29 -1.96
C VAL A 131 -12.60 3.61 -1.00
N THR A 132 -13.54 4.35 -0.41
CA THR A 132 -14.56 3.80 0.50
C THR A 132 -15.46 2.76 -0.17
N THR A 133 -15.86 3.03 -1.41
CA THR A 133 -16.62 2.09 -2.24
C THR A 133 -15.79 0.83 -2.50
N LYS A 134 -14.51 0.98 -2.83
CA LYS A 134 -13.61 -0.14 -3.08
C LYS A 134 -13.36 -0.99 -1.83
N VAL A 135 -13.24 -0.37 -0.65
CA VAL A 135 -13.17 -1.07 0.65
C VAL A 135 -14.39 -1.97 0.83
N SER A 136 -15.59 -1.44 0.59
CA SER A 136 -16.84 -2.18 0.73
C SER A 136 -16.89 -3.39 -0.21
N LEU A 137 -16.48 -3.19 -1.48
CA LEU A 137 -16.38 -4.28 -2.46
C LEU A 137 -15.36 -5.35 -2.05
N LEU A 138 -14.19 -4.96 -1.52
CA LEU A 138 -13.17 -5.89 -1.05
C LEU A 138 -13.63 -6.70 0.17
N ARG A 139 -14.47 -6.12 1.05
CA ARG A 139 -15.10 -6.85 2.15
C ARG A 139 -16.09 -7.89 1.65
N THR A 140 -16.92 -7.54 0.67
CA THR A 140 -17.94 -8.45 0.12
C THR A 140 -17.34 -9.55 -0.75
N ASN A 141 -16.41 -9.20 -1.63
CA ASN A 141 -15.86 -10.13 -2.63
C ASN A 141 -14.58 -10.84 -2.16
N GLY A 142 -13.99 -10.38 -1.07
CA GLY A 142 -12.72 -10.86 -0.55
C GLY A 142 -11.51 -10.06 -1.08
N LEU A 143 -10.47 -10.02 -0.25
CA LEU A 143 -9.17 -9.47 -0.60
C LEU A 143 -8.43 -10.39 -1.59
N PRO A 144 -7.58 -9.83 -2.48
CA PRO A 144 -6.62 -10.63 -3.25
C PRO A 144 -5.80 -11.55 -2.32
N PRO A 145 -5.40 -12.76 -2.77
CA PRO A 145 -4.86 -13.79 -1.86
C PRO A 145 -3.71 -13.32 -0.95
N ARG A 146 -2.77 -12.52 -1.48
CA ARG A 146 -1.64 -11.97 -0.71
C ARG A 146 -2.11 -10.96 0.34
N ALA A 147 -3.00 -10.03 -0.04
CA ALA A 147 -3.57 -9.06 0.87
C ALA A 147 -4.41 -9.76 1.96
N SER A 148 -5.20 -10.77 1.60
CA SER A 148 -5.99 -11.56 2.56
C SER A 148 -5.10 -12.21 3.63
N ARG A 149 -4.02 -12.88 3.22
CA ARG A 149 -3.05 -13.50 4.15
C ARG A 149 -2.39 -12.48 5.06
N PHE A 150 -1.98 -11.33 4.52
CA PHE A 150 -1.37 -10.27 5.32
C PHE A 150 -2.37 -9.67 6.31
N ASN A 151 -3.59 -9.33 5.86
CA ASN A 151 -4.66 -8.77 6.69
C ASN A 151 -5.01 -9.66 7.89
N GLN A 152 -5.12 -10.98 7.67
CA GLN A 152 -5.37 -11.95 8.74
C GLN A 152 -4.23 -11.97 9.78
N ALA A 153 -2.99 -11.88 9.33
CA ALA A 153 -1.85 -11.83 10.24
C ALA A 153 -1.76 -10.51 11.01
N LEU A 154 -2.16 -9.38 10.40
CA LEU A 154 -2.27 -8.10 11.10
C LEU A 154 -3.34 -8.14 12.20
N ALA A 155 -4.51 -8.71 11.92
CA ALA A 155 -5.56 -8.87 12.92
C ALA A 155 -5.08 -9.73 14.11
N ALA A 156 -4.32 -10.81 13.83
CA ALA A 156 -3.72 -11.64 14.88
C ALA A 156 -2.62 -10.92 15.68
N LEU A 157 -1.91 -9.97 15.07
CA LEU A 157 -0.92 -9.14 15.75
C LEU A 157 -1.60 -8.14 16.69
N SER A 158 -2.71 -7.52 16.27
CA SER A 158 -3.47 -6.57 17.09
C SER A 158 -4.09 -7.20 18.35
N LEU A 159 -4.35 -8.51 18.35
CA LEU A 159 -4.86 -9.24 19.51
C LEU A 159 -3.77 -9.60 20.54
N ARG A 160 -2.49 -9.32 20.26
CA ARG A 160 -1.34 -9.66 21.10
C ARG A 160 -0.68 -8.45 21.77
N VAL A 161 -1.23 -7.26 21.52
CA VAL A 161 -0.81 -5.98 22.11
C VAL A 161 -1.91 -5.54 23.04
#